data_AF-A0A3M1FBG7-F1
#
_entry.id   AF-A0A3M1FBG7-F1
#
_cell.length_a   1.000
_cell.length_b   1.000
_cell.length_c   1.000
_cell.angle_alpha   90.00
_cell.angle_beta   90.00
_cell.angle_gamma   90.00
#
_symmetry.space_group_name_H-M   'P 1'
#
loop_
_entity.id
_entity.type
_entity.pdbx_description
1 polymer ?
#
loop_
_entity_poly.entity_id
_entity_poly.type
_entity_poly.pdbx_seq_one_letter_code
_entity_poly.pdbx_strand_id
1 'polypeptide(L)'
;MGFFNVFGKRKERPTEVELAALPAWTQRRAEEKGGGEVLSRLRREVEVAMTTLQKQLDALEKGSLQNDAIPERAKHVMEGNRAQYILAVRSFLEGFRLPTNVFAVDRFMFALGEELGELEERTRKNFYVLKEFFGDEVVAIAKSLKRIEDSVIYANAELEKKKIYDLRAVREKVDQLEEIKQRRQEASEELAREERVLKDLQGKVKKFSARVREIERSEAYQKFCALLDRKDAVAKELASCEERVRKEWGVMERAVKKYLHSNANALLQKFLEDPCKALRTSNAETLIGILESVSAQLSHLGLKKKEEERVRRAIAAFSKKTAAALREKLLTLSEELKQIEEREKKDMTRWSLSEQQDLLKSAKAQLREQERVCEAARERLENLRSSIIIGEIKRLLEVEGARLLLPREEDGAEAVSVRHNGFEEERG
;
A
#
# COMPACT_ATOMS: atom_id res chain seq x y z
N MET A 1 -65.17 -39.35 25.54
CA MET A 1 -64.02 -39.47 26.46
C MET A 1 -62.82 -39.89 25.63
N GLY A 2 -61.64 -39.28 25.63
CA GLY A 2 -61.13 -38.16 26.41
C GLY A 2 -60.54 -37.08 25.49
N PHE A 3 -61.04 -35.86 25.70
CA PHE A 3 -60.47 -34.60 25.27
C PHE A 3 -59.57 -34.09 26.41
N PHE A 4 -58.56 -33.27 26.09
CA PHE A 4 -57.65 -32.54 27.00
C PHE A 4 -56.41 -33.29 27.51
N ASN A 5 -55.43 -33.47 26.61
CA ASN A 5 -54.03 -33.36 26.98
C ASN A 5 -53.36 -32.24 26.14
N VAL A 6 -53.93 -31.04 26.24
CA VAL A 6 -53.41 -29.78 25.67
C VAL A 6 -52.82 -28.95 26.82
N PHE A 7 -51.99 -29.57 27.65
CA PHE A 7 -51.05 -28.82 28.49
C PHE A 7 -49.83 -28.54 27.63
N GLY A 8 -49.89 -27.44 26.87
CA GLY A 8 -48.72 -26.91 26.18
C GLY A 8 -47.59 -26.76 27.19
N LYS A 9 -46.49 -27.51 26.99
CA LYS A 9 -45.25 -27.31 27.74
C LYS A 9 -44.98 -25.80 27.77
N ARG A 10 -44.99 -25.20 28.97
CA ARG A 10 -44.56 -23.82 29.15
C ARG A 10 -43.21 -23.72 28.46
N LYS A 11 -43.12 -22.98 27.34
CA LYS A 11 -41.85 -22.70 26.69
C LYS A 11 -40.97 -22.04 27.75
N GLU A 12 -39.98 -22.78 28.23
CA GLU A 12 -38.97 -22.22 29.11
C GLU A 12 -38.40 -21.00 28.40
N ARG A 13 -38.38 -19.87 29.11
CA ARG A 13 -37.83 -18.65 28.53
C ARG A 13 -36.35 -18.90 28.27
N PRO A 14 -35.84 -18.58 27.07
CA PRO A 14 -34.44 -18.80 26.76
C PRO A 14 -33.56 -18.05 27.77
N THR A 15 -32.47 -18.67 28.20
CA THR A 15 -31.52 -18.01 29.10
C THR A 15 -30.83 -16.90 28.33
N GLU A 16 -30.95 -15.67 28.83
CA GLU A 16 -30.29 -14.52 28.23
C GLU A 16 -28.83 -14.45 28.70
N VAL A 17 -27.89 -14.30 27.75
CA VAL A 17 -26.45 -14.30 28.02
C VAL A 17 -25.80 -13.12 27.31
N GLU A 18 -25.04 -12.32 28.06
CA GLU A 18 -24.26 -11.22 27.49
C GLU A 18 -23.03 -11.74 26.74
N LEU A 19 -22.64 -11.04 25.67
CA LEU A 19 -21.49 -11.42 24.84
C LEU A 19 -20.20 -11.60 25.67
N ALA A 20 -19.89 -10.65 26.56
CA ALA A 20 -18.71 -10.71 27.42
C ALA A 20 -18.73 -11.88 28.41
N ALA A 21 -19.92 -12.39 28.75
CA ALA A 21 -20.09 -13.52 29.66
C ALA A 21 -20.03 -14.88 28.95
N LEU A 22 -20.02 -14.93 27.61
CA LEU A 22 -20.09 -16.19 26.85
C LEU A 22 -18.96 -17.18 27.17
N PRO A 23 -17.68 -16.79 27.32
CA PRO A 23 -16.64 -17.76 27.66
C PRO A 23 -16.91 -18.47 28.99
N ALA A 24 -17.25 -17.71 30.03
CA ALA A 24 -17.59 -18.27 31.34
C ALA A 24 -18.89 -19.09 31.29
N TRP A 25 -19.89 -18.63 30.53
CA TRP A 25 -21.15 -19.32 30.35
C TRP A 25 -20.97 -20.67 29.64
N THR A 26 -20.20 -20.74 28.55
CA THR A 26 -19.94 -22.00 27.82
C THR A 26 -19.22 -23.03 28.72
N GLN A 27 -18.26 -22.57 29.53
CA GLN A 27 -17.56 -23.44 30.49
C GLN A 27 -18.53 -23.99 31.54
N ARG A 28 -19.31 -23.13 32.18
CA ARG A 28 -20.32 -23.53 33.16
C ARG A 28 -21.35 -24.49 32.53
N ARG A 29 -21.81 -24.20 31.32
CA ARG A 29 -22.79 -25.04 30.62
C ARG A 29 -22.21 -26.42 30.29
N ALA A 30 -20.93 -26.48 29.93
CA ALA A 30 -20.24 -27.74 29.71
C ALA A 30 -20.11 -28.56 31.01
N GLU A 31 -19.88 -27.90 32.14
CA GLU A 31 -19.88 -28.52 33.47
C GLU A 31 -21.27 -29.04 33.87
N GLU A 32 -22.34 -28.25 33.66
CA GLU A 32 -23.74 -28.64 33.92
C GLU A 32 -24.16 -29.87 33.10
N LYS A 33 -23.65 -30.00 31.87
CA LYS A 33 -23.84 -31.19 31.02
C LYS A 33 -22.98 -32.39 31.46
N GLY A 34 -22.17 -32.24 32.51
CA GLY A 34 -21.29 -33.26 33.06
C GLY A 34 -20.05 -33.50 32.19
N GLY A 35 -19.57 -32.49 31.45
CA GLY A 35 -18.30 -32.55 30.74
C GLY A 35 -17.11 -32.66 31.70
N GLY A 36 -17.17 -31.98 32.84
CA GLY A 36 -16.14 -32.06 33.88
C GLY A 36 -15.99 -33.47 34.46
N GLU A 37 -17.11 -34.19 34.59
CA GLU A 37 -17.11 -35.60 35.03
C GLU A 37 -16.46 -36.51 34.00
N VAL A 38 -16.76 -36.32 32.70
CA VAL A 38 -16.16 -37.07 31.60
C VAL A 38 -14.64 -36.85 31.58
N LEU A 39 -14.19 -35.60 31.71
CA LEU A 39 -12.77 -35.27 31.75
C LEU A 39 -12.07 -35.86 32.98
N SER A 40 -12.70 -35.77 34.15
CA SER A 40 -12.15 -36.32 35.40
C SER A 40 -12.03 -37.84 35.32
N ARG A 41 -13.03 -38.51 34.74
CA ARG A 41 -13.01 -39.95 34.48
C ARG A 41 -11.88 -40.32 33.51
N LEU A 42 -11.77 -39.61 32.39
CA LEU A 42 -10.69 -39.81 31.41
C LEU A 42 -9.32 -39.72 32.08
N ARG A 43 -9.06 -38.65 32.83
CA ARG A 43 -7.77 -38.46 33.52
C ARG A 43 -7.45 -39.63 34.45
N ARG A 44 -8.42 -40.01 35.29
CA ARG A 44 -8.26 -41.13 36.22
C ARG A 44 -7.99 -42.45 35.49
N GLU A 45 -8.75 -42.76 34.45
CA GLU A 45 -8.58 -44.01 33.70
C GLU A 45 -7.22 -44.08 33.00
N VAL A 46 -6.77 -42.96 32.42
CA VAL A 46 -5.47 -42.86 31.77
C VAL A 46 -4.33 -42.89 32.78
N GLU A 47 -4.41 -42.18 33.91
CA GLU A 47 -3.39 -42.22 34.97
C GLU A 47 -3.18 -43.63 35.53
N VAL A 48 -4.29 -44.37 35.73
CA VAL A 48 -4.24 -45.78 36.15
C VAL A 48 -3.58 -46.64 35.08
N ALA A 49 -3.93 -46.43 33.80
CA ALA A 49 -3.33 -47.16 32.70
C ALA A 49 -1.82 -46.86 32.54
N MET A 50 -1.41 -45.60 32.67
CA MET A 50 0.01 -45.18 32.64
C MET A 50 0.80 -45.80 33.79
N THR A 51 0.26 -45.78 35.02
CA THR A 51 0.91 -46.41 36.18
C THR A 51 1.04 -47.92 36.00
N THR A 52 0.02 -48.56 35.42
CA THR A 52 0.04 -50.00 35.11
C THR A 52 1.09 -50.31 34.04
N LEU A 53 1.14 -49.48 33.00
CA LEU A 53 2.10 -49.59 31.91
C LEU A 53 3.55 -49.45 32.41
N GLN A 54 3.83 -48.50 33.30
CA GLN A 54 5.16 -48.36 33.94
C GLN A 54 5.55 -49.63 34.70
N LYS A 55 4.65 -50.18 35.52
CA LYS A 55 4.91 -51.45 36.24
C LYS A 55 5.17 -52.62 35.29
N GLN A 56 4.44 -52.68 34.18
CA GLN A 56 4.63 -53.72 33.16
C GLN A 56 5.97 -53.57 32.43
N LEU A 57 6.41 -52.33 32.15
CA LEU A 57 7.74 -52.07 31.59
C LEU A 57 8.85 -52.50 32.55
N ASP A 58 8.70 -52.21 33.84
CA ASP A 58 9.67 -52.63 34.86
C ASP A 58 9.69 -54.16 35.04
N ALA A 59 8.55 -54.82 34.91
CA ALA A 59 8.45 -56.27 34.92
C ALA A 59 9.14 -56.90 33.69
N LEU A 60 8.91 -56.34 32.49
CA LEU A 60 9.60 -56.77 31.27
C LEU A 60 11.12 -56.56 31.38
N GLU A 61 11.57 -55.45 31.96
CA GLU A 61 12.98 -55.13 32.17
C GLU A 61 13.68 -56.14 33.09
N LYS A 62 13.01 -56.55 34.18
CA LYS A 62 13.54 -57.47 35.19
C LYS A 62 13.27 -58.95 34.90
N GLY A 63 12.39 -59.25 33.96
CA GLY A 63 11.98 -60.62 33.62
C GLY A 63 13.16 -61.48 33.16
N SER A 64 13.20 -62.73 33.64
CA SER A 64 14.14 -63.76 33.20
C SER A 64 13.51 -64.67 32.14
N LEU A 65 14.34 -65.24 31.27
CA LEU A 65 13.90 -66.21 30.27
C LEU A 65 13.37 -67.48 30.96
N GLN A 66 12.25 -68.00 30.49
CA GLN A 66 11.68 -69.26 31.00
C GLN A 66 12.41 -70.51 30.48
N ASN A 67 13.16 -70.37 29.37
CA ASN A 67 13.94 -71.44 28.77
C ASN A 67 15.42 -71.05 28.71
N ASP A 68 16.25 -71.71 29.51
CA ASP A 68 17.69 -71.45 29.57
C ASP A 68 18.46 -72.02 28.35
N ALA A 69 17.83 -72.90 27.57
CA ALA A 69 18.45 -73.55 26.40
C ALA A 69 18.40 -72.70 25.11
N ILE A 70 18.29 -71.39 25.23
CA ILE A 70 18.27 -70.46 24.09
C ILE A 70 19.72 -70.16 23.65
N PRO A 71 20.03 -70.19 22.33
CA PRO A 71 21.35 -69.81 21.83
C PRO A 71 21.76 -68.39 22.23
N GLU A 72 23.03 -68.19 22.58
CA GLU A 72 23.57 -66.88 23.01
C GLU A 72 23.27 -65.74 22.00
N ARG A 73 23.35 -66.04 20.70
CA ARG A 73 23.00 -65.06 19.65
C ARG A 73 21.55 -64.59 19.75
N ALA A 74 20.61 -65.48 20.08
CA ALA A 74 19.20 -65.14 20.22
C ALA A 74 18.95 -64.33 21.51
N LYS A 75 19.67 -64.62 22.61
CA LYS A 75 19.63 -63.82 23.84
C LYS A 75 20.05 -62.37 23.59
N HIS A 76 21.18 -62.14 22.94
CA HIS A 76 21.64 -60.78 22.62
C HIS A 76 20.65 -60.01 21.73
N VAL A 77 20.06 -60.67 20.73
CA VAL A 77 19.04 -60.03 19.86
C VAL A 77 17.82 -59.65 20.70
N MET A 78 17.32 -60.57 21.53
CA MET A 78 16.19 -60.30 22.43
C MET A 78 16.48 -59.10 23.34
N GLU A 79 17.65 -59.06 24.01
CA GLU A 79 17.98 -58.01 24.98
C GLU A 79 18.05 -56.62 24.32
N GLY A 80 18.63 -56.55 23.11
CA GLY A 80 18.65 -55.31 22.33
C GLY A 80 17.25 -54.83 21.96
N ASN A 81 16.38 -55.73 21.49
CA ASN A 81 14.97 -55.39 21.19
C ASN A 81 14.21 -54.99 22.46
N ARG A 82 14.48 -55.63 23.60
CA ARG A 82 13.88 -55.33 24.91
C ARG A 82 14.20 -53.91 25.35
N ALA A 83 15.49 -53.55 25.36
CA ALA A 83 15.94 -52.21 25.74
C ALA A 83 15.34 -51.12 24.83
N GLN A 84 15.34 -51.35 23.52
CA GLN A 84 14.76 -50.40 22.56
C GLN A 84 13.25 -50.26 22.70
N TYR A 85 12.53 -51.37 22.91
CA TYR A 85 11.08 -51.34 23.15
C TYR A 85 10.73 -50.54 24.41
N ILE A 86 11.40 -50.85 25.53
CA ILE A 86 11.18 -50.17 26.81
C ILE A 86 11.49 -48.67 26.68
N LEU A 87 12.61 -48.32 26.04
CA LEU A 87 12.99 -46.92 25.81
C LEU A 87 11.92 -46.17 25.00
N ALA A 88 11.43 -46.75 23.91
CA ALA A 88 10.42 -46.12 23.06
C ALA A 88 9.10 -45.88 23.83
N VAL A 89 8.62 -46.88 24.58
CA VAL A 89 7.37 -46.74 25.35
C VAL A 89 7.55 -45.78 26.53
N ARG A 90 8.71 -45.77 27.22
CA ARG A 90 9.01 -44.78 28.26
C ARG A 90 9.04 -43.36 27.70
N SER A 91 9.66 -43.16 26.54
CA SER A 91 9.69 -41.86 25.86
C SER A 91 8.29 -41.37 25.50
N PHE A 92 7.42 -42.25 25.00
CA PHE A 92 6.01 -41.93 24.79
C PHE A 92 5.31 -41.46 26.08
N LEU A 93 5.50 -42.21 27.18
CA LEU A 93 4.92 -41.84 28.48
C LEU A 93 5.41 -40.50 29.02
N GLU A 94 6.69 -40.17 28.82
CA GLU A 94 7.28 -38.89 29.23
C GLU A 94 6.73 -37.70 28.44
N GLY A 95 6.41 -37.91 27.16
CA GLY A 95 5.80 -36.90 26.28
C GLY A 95 4.31 -36.69 26.52
N PHE A 96 3.62 -37.68 27.11
CA PHE A 96 2.17 -37.69 27.24
C PHE A 96 1.62 -36.55 28.11
N ARG A 97 0.67 -35.75 27.59
CA ARG A 97 0.04 -34.63 28.32
C ARG A 97 -1.49 -34.70 28.21
N LEU A 98 -2.16 -34.89 29.34
CA LEU A 98 -3.62 -34.93 29.40
C LEU A 98 -4.26 -33.56 29.11
N PRO A 99 -5.47 -33.53 28.51
CA PRO A 99 -6.17 -32.29 28.22
C PRO A 99 -6.59 -31.56 29.51
N THR A 100 -6.39 -30.25 29.54
CA THR A 100 -6.69 -29.42 30.72
C THR A 100 -8.17 -29.05 30.85
N ASN A 101 -8.91 -29.07 29.74
CA ASN A 101 -10.34 -28.74 29.69
C ASN A 101 -11.08 -29.61 28.65
N VAL A 102 -12.40 -29.64 28.75
CA VAL A 102 -13.28 -30.48 27.93
C VAL A 102 -13.25 -30.14 26.43
N PHE A 103 -12.94 -28.89 26.09
CA PHE A 103 -12.90 -28.42 24.70
C PHE A 103 -11.60 -28.81 23.98
N ALA A 104 -10.62 -29.37 24.69
CA ALA A 104 -9.34 -29.81 24.13
C ALA A 104 -9.26 -31.32 23.88
N VAL A 105 -10.29 -32.10 24.24
CA VAL A 105 -10.25 -33.57 24.23
C VAL A 105 -10.16 -34.15 22.82
N ASP A 106 -10.81 -33.55 21.82
CA ASP A 106 -10.75 -34.01 20.43
C ASP A 106 -9.38 -33.74 19.79
N ARG A 107 -8.79 -32.56 20.04
CA ARG A 107 -7.43 -32.24 19.58
C ARG A 107 -6.43 -33.20 20.21
N PHE A 108 -6.61 -33.49 21.49
CA PHE A 108 -5.83 -34.49 22.19
C PHE A 108 -6.02 -35.89 21.62
N MET A 109 -7.24 -36.31 21.27
CA MET A 109 -7.52 -37.58 20.61
C MET A 109 -6.78 -37.72 19.28
N PHE A 110 -6.80 -36.67 18.45
CA PHE A 110 -6.08 -36.66 17.18
C PHE A 110 -4.57 -36.80 17.38
N ALA A 111 -3.99 -35.97 18.25
CA ALA A 111 -2.56 -36.02 18.56
C ALA A 111 -2.14 -37.38 19.15
N LEU A 112 -2.95 -37.95 20.04
CA LEU A 112 -2.71 -39.27 20.61
C LEU A 112 -2.72 -40.37 19.54
N GLY A 113 -3.64 -40.30 18.57
CA GLY A 113 -3.68 -41.24 17.46
C GLY A 113 -2.39 -41.23 16.62
N GLU A 114 -1.87 -40.03 16.33
CA GLU A 114 -0.59 -39.87 15.64
C GLU A 114 0.58 -40.43 16.47
N GLU A 115 0.67 -40.07 17.75
CA GLU A 115 1.73 -40.53 18.66
C GLU A 115 1.72 -42.06 18.85
N LEU A 116 0.53 -42.68 18.97
CA LEU A 116 0.40 -44.13 19.07
C LEU A 116 0.76 -44.83 17.75
N GLY A 117 0.39 -44.25 16.61
CA GLY A 117 0.79 -44.75 15.29
C GLY A 117 2.31 -44.76 15.12
N GLU A 118 2.98 -43.65 15.45
CA GLU A 118 4.44 -43.57 15.44
C GLU A 118 5.09 -44.56 16.40
N LEU A 119 4.53 -44.71 17.61
CA LEU A 119 5.02 -45.67 18.59
C LEU A 119 4.90 -47.11 18.05
N GLU A 120 3.78 -47.47 17.44
CA GLU A 120 3.57 -48.77 16.84
C GLU A 120 4.62 -49.05 15.77
N GLU A 121 4.84 -48.13 14.84
CA GLU A 121 5.85 -48.29 13.77
C GLU A 121 7.26 -48.50 14.33
N ARG A 122 7.66 -47.68 15.30
CA ARG A 122 8.98 -47.77 15.95
C ARG A 122 9.17 -49.04 16.75
N THR A 123 8.09 -49.58 17.32
CA THR A 123 8.16 -50.73 18.23
C THR A 123 7.75 -52.06 17.60
N ARG A 124 7.17 -52.07 16.40
CA ARG A 124 6.60 -53.27 15.73
C ARG A 124 7.57 -54.45 15.68
N LYS A 125 8.79 -54.22 15.19
CA LYS A 125 9.81 -55.29 15.11
C LYS A 125 10.18 -55.82 16.50
N ASN A 126 10.42 -54.91 17.44
CA ASN A 126 10.80 -55.26 18.81
C ASN A 126 9.68 -56.06 19.50
N PHE A 127 8.43 -55.66 19.30
CA PHE A 127 7.25 -56.36 19.79
C PHE A 127 7.20 -57.81 19.32
N TYR A 128 7.37 -58.07 18.02
CA TYR A 128 7.32 -59.44 17.49
C TYR A 128 8.49 -60.31 17.99
N VAL A 129 9.69 -59.74 18.09
CA VAL A 129 10.84 -60.47 18.67
C VAL A 129 10.55 -60.80 20.14
N LEU A 130 10.11 -59.82 20.93
CA LEU A 130 9.89 -60.02 22.36
C LEU A 130 8.70 -60.93 22.64
N LYS A 131 7.68 -60.98 21.78
CA LYS A 131 6.53 -61.87 21.94
C LYS A 131 6.92 -63.36 21.99
N GLU A 132 8.01 -63.75 21.33
CA GLU A 132 8.53 -65.13 21.37
C GLU A 132 9.17 -65.49 22.72
N PHE A 133 9.63 -64.50 23.50
CA PHE A 133 10.35 -64.69 24.76
C PHE A 133 9.55 -64.25 26.01
N PHE A 134 8.72 -63.22 25.87
CA PHE A 134 7.97 -62.50 26.91
C PHE A 134 6.55 -62.20 26.41
N GLY A 135 5.87 -63.23 25.90
CA GLY A 135 4.58 -63.09 25.25
C GLY A 135 3.54 -62.41 26.14
N ASP A 136 3.45 -62.80 27.41
CA ASP A 136 2.46 -62.28 28.34
C ASP A 136 2.74 -60.83 28.73
N GLU A 137 3.99 -60.48 29.03
CA GLU A 137 4.40 -59.13 29.43
C GLU A 137 4.17 -58.12 28.30
N VAL A 138 4.58 -58.47 27.08
CA VAL A 138 4.48 -57.60 25.90
C VAL A 138 3.01 -57.43 25.48
N VAL A 139 2.20 -58.49 25.55
CA VAL A 139 0.75 -58.39 25.33
C VAL A 139 0.08 -57.54 26.41
N ALA A 140 0.53 -57.63 27.67
CA ALA A 140 -0.01 -56.81 28.74
C ALA A 140 0.29 -55.31 28.54
N ILE A 141 1.50 -54.97 28.06
CA ILE A 141 1.88 -53.60 27.67
C ILE A 141 0.98 -53.08 26.54
N ALA A 142 0.82 -53.86 25.46
CA ALA A 142 -0.03 -53.48 24.33
C ALA A 142 -1.49 -53.27 24.76
N LYS A 143 -2.02 -54.10 25.66
CA LYS A 143 -3.36 -53.93 26.25
C LYS A 143 -3.48 -52.64 27.06
N SER A 144 -2.44 -52.24 27.80
CA SER A 144 -2.44 -50.98 28.55
C SER A 144 -2.43 -49.75 27.62
N LEU A 145 -1.64 -49.79 26.53
CA LEU A 145 -1.68 -48.75 25.50
C LEU A 145 -3.05 -48.64 24.85
N LYS A 146 -3.65 -49.79 24.47
CA LYS A 146 -4.99 -49.84 23.91
C LYS A 146 -6.04 -49.27 24.88
N ARG A 147 -5.90 -49.54 26.17
CA ARG A 147 -6.78 -48.98 27.20
C ARG A 147 -6.70 -47.45 27.28
N ILE A 148 -5.52 -46.85 27.10
CA ILE A 148 -5.37 -45.39 27.03
C ILE A 148 -6.15 -44.84 25.84
N GLU A 149 -5.95 -45.42 24.65
CA GLU A 149 -6.66 -45.04 23.42
C GLU A 149 -8.19 -45.17 23.60
N ASP A 150 -8.66 -46.32 24.08
CA ASP A 150 -10.09 -46.59 24.26
C ASP A 150 -10.72 -45.63 25.28
N SER A 151 -9.99 -45.23 26.33
CA SER A 151 -10.48 -44.26 27.31
C SER A 151 -10.70 -42.89 26.66
N VAL A 152 -9.82 -42.48 25.74
CA VAL A 152 -9.94 -41.21 25.00
C VAL A 152 -11.07 -41.26 23.98
N ILE A 153 -11.18 -42.34 23.21
CA ILE A 153 -12.29 -42.56 22.27
C ILE A 153 -13.64 -42.52 23.00
N TYR A 154 -13.73 -43.20 24.14
CA TYR A 154 -14.92 -43.18 24.98
C TYR A 154 -15.26 -41.77 25.47
N ALA A 155 -14.27 -41.03 25.99
CA ALA A 155 -14.48 -39.67 26.44
C ALA A 155 -14.96 -38.76 25.30
N ASN A 156 -14.37 -38.87 24.11
CA ASN A 156 -14.78 -38.12 22.92
C ASN A 156 -16.24 -38.41 22.54
N ALA A 157 -16.63 -39.69 22.48
CA ALA A 157 -18.00 -40.09 22.18
C ALA A 157 -19.02 -39.60 23.22
N GLU A 158 -18.67 -39.62 24.51
CA GLU A 158 -19.54 -39.10 25.57
C GLU A 158 -19.68 -37.57 25.51
N LEU A 159 -18.61 -36.83 25.17
CA LEU A 159 -18.68 -35.38 24.94
C LEU A 159 -19.54 -35.03 23.72
N GLU A 160 -19.47 -35.83 22.66
CA GLU A 160 -20.33 -35.70 21.47
C GLU A 160 -21.80 -35.90 21.81
N LYS A 161 -22.12 -37.00 22.50
CA LYS A 161 -23.47 -37.32 22.96
C LYS A 161 -24.05 -36.24 23.87
N LYS A 162 -23.21 -35.62 24.70
CA LYS A 162 -23.56 -34.48 25.56
C LYS A 162 -23.62 -33.14 24.80
N LYS A 163 -23.31 -33.09 23.50
CA LYS A 163 -23.27 -31.87 22.69
C LYS A 163 -22.33 -30.80 23.28
N ILE A 164 -21.14 -31.21 23.73
CA ILE A 164 -20.12 -30.27 24.23
C ILE A 164 -19.42 -29.56 23.06
N TYR A 165 -19.38 -30.17 21.87
CA TYR A 165 -18.80 -29.55 20.68
C TYR A 165 -19.58 -28.33 20.18
N ASP A 166 -20.90 -28.28 20.37
CA ASP A 166 -21.70 -27.09 20.04
C ASP A 166 -21.26 -25.88 20.89
N LEU A 167 -20.98 -26.10 22.18
CA LEU A 167 -20.46 -25.08 23.09
C LEU A 167 -19.03 -24.66 22.72
N ARG A 168 -18.21 -25.59 22.21
CA ARG A 168 -16.90 -25.26 21.66
C ARG A 168 -17.02 -24.35 20.45
N ALA A 169 -17.91 -24.67 19.52
CA ALA A 169 -18.13 -23.85 18.33
C ALA A 169 -18.53 -22.42 18.71
N VAL A 170 -19.38 -22.25 19.74
CA VAL A 170 -19.68 -20.92 20.30
C VAL A 170 -18.40 -20.23 20.77
N ARG A 171 -17.55 -20.90 21.53
CA ARG A 171 -16.29 -20.33 22.04
C ARG A 171 -15.34 -19.92 20.91
N GLU A 172 -15.15 -20.79 19.91
CA GLU A 172 -14.31 -20.47 18.75
C GLU A 172 -14.83 -19.24 17.99
N LYS A 173 -16.15 -19.08 17.88
CA LYS A 173 -16.76 -17.89 17.28
C LYS A 173 -16.59 -16.63 18.14
N VAL A 174 -16.61 -16.77 19.47
CA VAL A 174 -16.29 -15.66 20.38
C VAL A 174 -14.83 -15.24 20.21
N ASP A 175 -13.90 -16.18 20.15
CA ASP A 175 -12.47 -15.89 19.94
C ASP A 175 -12.26 -15.18 18.58
N GLN A 176 -12.92 -15.65 17.51
CA GLN A 176 -12.89 -14.98 16.20
C GLN A 176 -13.48 -13.55 16.25
N LEU A 177 -14.54 -13.35 17.04
CA LEU A 177 -15.14 -12.02 17.20
C LEU A 177 -14.20 -11.05 17.93
N GLU A 178 -13.53 -11.50 18.98
CA GLU A 178 -12.53 -10.70 19.70
C GLU A 178 -11.34 -10.35 18.80
N GLU A 179 -10.87 -11.28 17.96
CA GLU A 179 -9.84 -10.99 16.95
C GLU A 179 -10.31 -9.91 15.95
N ILE A 180 -11.55 -9.98 15.47
CA ILE A 180 -12.13 -8.95 14.59
C ILE A 180 -12.23 -7.60 15.33
N LYS A 181 -12.65 -7.58 16.59
CA LYS A 181 -12.72 -6.36 17.40
C LYS A 181 -11.35 -5.71 17.56
N GLN A 182 -10.33 -6.50 17.87
CA GLN A 182 -8.96 -6.01 17.97
C GLN A 182 -8.47 -5.43 16.64
N ARG A 183 -8.63 -6.17 15.53
CA ARG A 183 -8.26 -5.68 14.19
C ARG A 183 -8.99 -4.41 13.80
N ARG A 184 -10.27 -4.30 14.16
CA ARG A 184 -11.08 -3.09 13.90
C ARG A 184 -10.58 -1.91 14.71
N GLN A 185 -10.19 -2.10 15.97
CA GLN A 185 -9.57 -1.07 16.78
C GLN A 185 -8.24 -0.60 16.16
N GLU A 186 -7.37 -1.52 15.79
CA GLU A 186 -6.08 -1.23 15.13
C GLU A 186 -6.28 -0.45 13.81
N ALA A 187 -7.22 -0.90 12.96
CA ALA A 187 -7.55 -0.22 11.70
C ALA A 187 -8.18 1.17 11.92
N SER A 188 -8.98 1.34 12.98
CA SER A 188 -9.56 2.63 13.36
C SER A 188 -8.49 3.61 13.83
N GLU A 189 -7.51 3.14 14.60
CA GLU A 189 -6.36 3.94 15.03
C GLU A 189 -5.46 4.33 13.85
N GLU A 190 -5.22 3.40 12.92
CA GLU A 190 -4.53 3.67 11.66
C GLU A 190 -5.25 4.77 10.87
N LEU A 191 -6.55 4.63 10.62
CA LEU A 191 -7.35 5.63 9.93
C LEU A 191 -7.28 7.01 10.61
N ALA A 192 -7.39 7.05 11.94
CA ALA A 192 -7.30 8.29 12.69
C ALA A 192 -5.92 8.97 12.57
N ARG A 193 -4.83 8.20 12.42
CA ARG A 193 -3.49 8.74 12.13
C ARG A 193 -3.43 9.31 10.72
N GLU A 194 -3.90 8.56 9.73
CA GLU A 194 -3.85 8.98 8.32
C GLU A 194 -4.72 10.22 8.06
N GLU A 195 -5.86 10.36 8.73
CA GLU A 195 -6.72 11.55 8.65
C GLU A 195 -6.06 12.81 9.23
N ARG A 196 -5.18 12.67 10.24
CA ARG A 196 -4.39 13.81 10.74
C ARG A 196 -3.38 14.28 9.70
N VAL A 197 -2.69 13.34 9.06
CA VAL A 197 -1.75 13.65 7.96
C VAL A 197 -2.48 14.34 6.81
N LEU A 198 -3.66 13.84 6.45
CA LEU A 198 -4.51 14.45 5.43
C LEU A 198 -4.86 15.90 5.77
N LYS A 199 -5.29 16.16 7.01
CA LYS A 199 -5.62 17.51 7.49
C LYS A 199 -4.42 18.46 7.43
N ASP A 200 -3.23 17.99 7.78
CA ASP A 200 -2.00 18.77 7.71
C ASP A 200 -1.63 19.13 6.25
N LEU A 201 -1.78 18.17 5.33
CA LEU A 201 -1.57 18.40 3.89
C LEU A 201 -2.58 19.40 3.33
N GLN A 202 -3.86 19.31 3.71
CA GLN A 202 -4.86 20.31 3.35
C GLN A 202 -4.47 21.72 3.84
N GLY A 203 -3.93 21.82 5.06
CA GLY A 203 -3.37 23.06 5.61
C GLY A 203 -2.22 23.62 4.76
N LYS A 204 -1.27 22.76 4.34
CA LYS A 204 -0.16 23.15 3.45
C LYS A 204 -0.65 23.64 2.08
N VAL A 205 -1.61 22.95 1.47
CA VAL A 205 -2.20 23.35 0.18
C VAL A 205 -2.85 24.73 0.30
N LYS A 206 -3.64 24.97 1.36
CA LYS A 206 -4.24 26.28 1.62
C LYS A 206 -3.17 27.36 1.78
N LYS A 207 -2.13 27.10 2.59
CA LYS A 207 -1.02 28.04 2.81
C LYS A 207 -0.30 28.42 1.51
N PHE A 208 0.12 27.44 0.70
CA PHE A 208 0.82 27.71 -0.56
C PHE A 208 -0.07 28.40 -1.60
N SER A 209 -1.35 28.01 -1.68
CA SER A 209 -2.31 28.69 -2.57
C SER A 209 -2.52 30.16 -2.21
N ALA A 210 -2.58 30.47 -0.90
CA ALA A 210 -2.69 31.84 -0.44
C ALA A 210 -1.44 32.65 -0.77
N ARG A 211 -0.25 32.05 -0.62
CA ARG A 211 1.03 32.70 -0.95
C ARG A 211 1.18 32.98 -2.44
N VAL A 212 0.78 32.04 -3.30
CA VAL A 212 0.74 32.26 -4.76
C VAL A 212 -0.17 33.46 -5.10
N ARG A 213 -1.40 33.48 -4.56
CA ARG A 213 -2.34 34.60 -4.77
C ARG A 213 -1.81 35.93 -4.26
N GLU A 214 -1.09 35.93 -3.14
CA GLU A 214 -0.45 37.12 -2.57
C GLU A 214 0.65 37.66 -3.50
N ILE A 215 1.51 36.78 -4.03
CA ILE A 215 2.55 37.16 -4.99
C ILE A 215 1.91 37.72 -6.26
N GLU A 216 0.89 37.06 -6.81
CA GLU A 216 0.18 37.49 -8.03
C GLU A 216 -0.53 38.85 -7.86
N ARG A 217 -0.98 39.18 -6.65
CA ARG A 217 -1.58 40.49 -6.33
C ARG A 217 -0.56 41.56 -5.96
N SER A 218 0.70 41.19 -5.76
CA SER A 218 1.74 42.12 -5.32
C SER A 218 2.08 43.13 -6.41
N GLU A 219 2.44 44.34 -6.00
CA GLU A 219 2.93 45.38 -6.92
C GLU A 219 4.17 44.93 -7.69
N ALA A 220 5.04 44.12 -7.06
CA ALA A 220 6.23 43.56 -7.70
C ALA A 220 5.87 42.66 -8.90
N TYR A 221 4.85 41.79 -8.76
CA TYR A 221 4.40 40.96 -9.86
C TYR A 221 3.74 41.77 -10.97
N GLN A 222 2.94 42.78 -10.64
CA GLN A 222 2.37 43.70 -11.64
C GLN A 222 3.46 44.44 -12.43
N LYS A 223 4.52 44.90 -11.75
CA LYS A 223 5.69 45.51 -12.40
C LYS A 223 6.41 44.52 -13.30
N PHE A 224 6.55 43.27 -12.88
CA PHE A 224 7.14 42.21 -13.68
C PHE A 224 6.29 41.91 -14.94
N CYS A 225 4.97 41.81 -14.82
CA CYS A 225 4.07 41.66 -15.97
C CYS A 225 4.19 42.85 -16.95
N ALA A 226 4.18 44.08 -16.44
CA ALA A 226 4.38 45.28 -17.25
C ALA A 226 5.75 45.29 -17.95
N LEU A 227 6.80 44.77 -17.31
CA LEU A 227 8.13 44.60 -17.91
C LEU A 227 8.10 43.60 -19.07
N LEU A 228 7.37 42.48 -18.93
CA LEU A 228 7.18 41.50 -20.01
C LEU A 228 6.39 42.08 -21.18
N ASP A 229 5.30 42.81 -20.91
CA ASP A 229 4.51 43.48 -21.95
C ASP A 229 5.36 44.51 -22.71
N ARG A 230 6.20 45.27 -21.99
CA ARG A 230 7.14 46.23 -22.61
C ARG A 230 8.19 45.51 -23.45
N LYS A 231 8.73 44.38 -22.98
CA LYS A 231 9.66 43.54 -23.74
C LYS A 231 9.07 43.16 -25.09
N ASP A 232 7.85 42.65 -25.09
CA ASP A 232 7.15 42.22 -26.30
C ASP A 232 6.85 43.39 -27.24
N ALA A 233 6.47 44.55 -26.69
CA ALA A 233 6.27 45.76 -27.48
C ALA A 233 7.56 46.22 -28.17
N VAL A 234 8.67 46.32 -27.43
CA VAL A 234 9.98 46.72 -27.97
C VAL A 234 10.49 45.72 -29.00
N ALA A 235 10.31 44.41 -28.75
CA ALA A 235 10.68 43.36 -29.70
C ALA A 235 9.90 43.47 -31.02
N LYS A 236 8.59 43.74 -30.96
CA LYS A 236 7.75 43.98 -32.16
C LYS A 236 8.16 45.24 -32.90
N GLU A 237 8.45 46.33 -32.19
CA GLU A 237 8.94 47.57 -32.80
C GLU A 237 10.30 47.38 -33.48
N LEU A 238 11.20 46.64 -32.83
CA LEU A 238 12.52 46.31 -33.37
C LEU A 238 12.39 45.48 -34.63
N ALA A 239 11.57 44.42 -34.61
CA ALA A 239 11.31 43.57 -35.77
C ALA A 239 10.71 44.36 -36.95
N SER A 240 9.78 45.28 -36.68
CA SER A 240 9.19 46.17 -37.68
C SER A 240 10.25 47.12 -38.29
N CYS A 241 11.15 47.66 -37.45
CA CYS A 241 12.24 48.51 -37.90
C CYS A 241 13.25 47.74 -38.76
N GLU A 242 13.63 46.54 -38.34
CA GLU A 242 14.51 45.65 -39.10
C GLU A 242 13.89 45.26 -40.44
N GLU A 243 12.60 44.93 -40.46
CA GLU A 243 11.89 44.61 -41.69
C GLU A 243 11.85 45.78 -42.66
N ARG A 244 11.68 47.00 -42.15
CA ARG A 244 11.77 48.22 -42.97
C ARG A 244 13.17 48.37 -43.57
N VAL A 245 14.23 48.17 -42.80
CA VAL A 245 15.61 48.22 -43.31
C VAL A 245 15.84 47.15 -44.38
N ARG A 246 15.39 45.91 -44.16
CA ARG A 246 15.48 44.82 -45.15
C ARG A 246 14.75 45.16 -46.45
N LYS A 247 13.53 45.71 -46.36
CA LYS A 247 12.75 46.13 -47.53
C LYS A 247 13.43 47.25 -48.31
N GLU A 248 13.91 48.28 -47.62
CA GLU A 248 14.62 49.41 -48.26
C GLU A 248 15.93 48.89 -48.91
N TRP A 249 16.67 48.00 -48.24
CA TRP A 249 17.92 47.42 -48.74
C TRP A 249 17.72 46.44 -49.91
N GLY A 250 16.69 45.60 -49.86
CA GLY A 250 16.42 44.59 -50.90
C GLY A 250 16.19 45.19 -52.29
N VAL A 251 15.76 46.46 -52.37
CA VAL A 251 15.66 47.19 -53.64
C VAL A 251 17.04 47.44 -54.27
N MET A 252 18.06 47.66 -53.44
CA MET A 252 19.43 48.05 -53.83
C MET A 252 20.39 46.85 -53.91
N GLU A 253 20.07 45.73 -53.26
CA GLU A 253 20.94 44.56 -53.08
C GLU A 253 21.62 44.08 -54.37
N ARG A 254 20.87 43.96 -55.48
CA ARG A 254 21.42 43.50 -56.78
C ARG A 254 22.44 44.48 -57.36
N ALA A 255 22.18 45.78 -57.26
CA ALA A 255 23.11 46.82 -57.73
C ALA A 255 24.38 46.83 -56.88
N VAL A 256 24.21 46.71 -55.56
CA VAL A 256 25.32 46.62 -54.60
C VAL A 256 26.19 45.39 -54.86
N LYS A 257 25.60 44.20 -55.09
CA LYS A 257 26.36 42.98 -55.45
C LYS A 257 27.21 43.14 -56.71
N LYS A 258 26.66 43.79 -57.74
CA LYS A 258 27.39 44.06 -58.99
C LYS A 258 28.49 45.09 -58.79
N TYR A 259 28.22 46.15 -58.03
CA TYR A 259 29.24 47.15 -57.69
C TYR A 259 30.40 46.54 -56.91
N LEU A 260 30.11 45.62 -55.98
CA LEU A 260 31.11 44.91 -55.18
C LEU A 260 32.08 44.08 -56.03
N HIS A 261 31.64 43.54 -57.18
CA HIS A 261 32.51 42.80 -58.11
C HIS A 261 33.58 43.69 -58.74
N SER A 262 33.26 44.95 -59.00
CA SER A 262 34.18 45.91 -59.62
C SER A 262 34.95 46.74 -58.59
N ASN A 263 34.43 46.86 -57.36
CA ASN A 263 35.00 47.64 -56.28
C ASN A 263 34.89 46.87 -54.96
N ALA A 264 36.01 46.33 -54.47
CA ALA A 264 36.03 45.63 -53.20
C ALA A 264 35.72 46.59 -52.04
N ASN A 265 34.63 46.35 -51.30
CA ASN A 265 34.24 47.17 -50.16
C ASN A 265 33.69 46.30 -49.01
N ALA A 266 34.46 46.19 -47.93
CA ALA A 266 34.10 45.37 -46.77
C ALA A 266 32.79 45.79 -46.07
N LEU A 267 32.41 47.07 -46.16
CA LEU A 267 31.16 47.55 -45.57
C LEU A 267 29.95 47.02 -46.35
N LEU A 268 29.96 47.14 -47.68
CA LEU A 268 28.89 46.63 -48.52
C LEU A 268 28.74 45.11 -48.39
N GLN A 269 29.84 44.38 -48.24
CA GLN A 269 29.79 42.94 -47.98
C GLN A 269 29.02 42.62 -46.69
N LYS A 270 29.29 43.35 -45.58
CA LYS A 270 28.54 43.20 -44.33
C LYS A 270 27.05 43.51 -44.48
N PHE A 271 26.69 44.53 -45.27
CA PHE A 271 25.30 44.88 -45.52
C PHE A 271 24.58 43.86 -46.42
N LEU A 272 25.29 43.14 -47.30
CA LEU A 272 24.73 42.04 -48.08
C LEU A 272 24.45 40.80 -47.23
N GLU A 273 25.22 40.59 -46.15
CA GLU A 273 25.00 39.49 -45.20
C GLU A 273 23.85 39.80 -44.22
N ASP A 274 23.90 40.95 -43.54
CA ASP A 274 22.87 41.40 -42.61
C ASP A 274 22.78 42.94 -42.59
N PRO A 275 21.84 43.55 -43.34
CA PRO A 275 21.73 44.99 -43.43
C PRO A 275 21.37 45.66 -42.10
N CYS A 276 20.69 44.95 -41.19
CA CYS A 276 20.29 45.48 -39.90
C CYS A 276 21.48 45.53 -38.93
N LYS A 277 22.27 44.46 -38.88
CA LYS A 277 23.51 44.41 -38.07
C LYS A 277 24.58 45.35 -38.62
N ALA A 278 24.71 45.42 -39.93
CA ALA A 278 25.62 46.34 -40.58
C ALA A 278 25.23 47.80 -40.29
N LEU A 279 23.95 48.16 -40.38
CA LEU A 279 23.49 49.52 -40.09
C LEU A 279 23.75 49.94 -38.63
N ARG A 280 23.62 49.03 -37.67
CA ARG A 280 23.94 49.31 -36.25
C ARG A 280 25.42 49.63 -36.04
N THR A 281 26.30 48.87 -36.68
CA THR A 281 27.76 48.92 -36.45
C THR A 281 28.49 49.96 -37.32
N SER A 282 27.88 50.45 -38.39
CA SER A 282 28.53 51.27 -39.42
C SER A 282 28.18 52.75 -39.31
N ASN A 283 29.11 53.65 -39.64
CA ASN A 283 28.80 55.08 -39.77
C ASN A 283 27.85 55.30 -40.97
N ALA A 284 26.70 55.93 -40.70
CA ALA A 284 25.69 56.23 -41.72
C ALA A 284 26.26 57.12 -42.82
N GLU A 285 27.17 58.04 -42.51
CA GLU A 285 27.80 58.92 -43.50
C GLU A 285 28.65 58.14 -44.50
N THR A 286 29.45 57.20 -44.01
CA THR A 286 30.30 56.34 -44.84
C THR A 286 29.44 55.47 -45.76
N LEU A 287 28.34 54.92 -45.25
CA LEU A 287 27.40 54.15 -46.06
C LEU A 287 26.78 55.00 -47.16
N ILE A 288 26.31 56.21 -46.85
CA ILE A 288 25.71 57.13 -47.83
C ILE A 288 26.70 57.48 -48.93
N GLY A 289 27.94 57.83 -48.60
CA GLY A 289 28.96 58.14 -49.62
C GLY A 289 29.25 56.96 -50.54
N ILE A 290 29.22 55.73 -50.01
CA ILE A 290 29.35 54.51 -50.82
C ILE A 290 28.11 54.31 -51.70
N LEU A 291 26.90 54.51 -51.17
CA LEU A 291 25.66 54.39 -51.95
C LEU A 291 25.56 55.48 -53.04
N GLU A 292 26.06 56.68 -52.81
CA GLU A 292 26.18 57.73 -53.82
C GLU A 292 27.15 57.32 -54.94
N SER A 293 28.27 56.68 -54.59
CA SER A 293 29.21 56.11 -55.56
C SER A 293 28.58 54.98 -56.39
N VAL A 294 27.78 54.10 -55.73
CA VAL A 294 26.98 53.08 -56.41
C VAL A 294 25.98 53.75 -57.37
N SER A 295 25.29 54.80 -56.93
CA SER A 295 24.31 55.56 -57.72
C SER A 295 24.93 56.19 -58.96
N ALA A 296 26.14 56.76 -58.84
CA ALA A 296 26.88 57.36 -59.95
C ALA A 296 27.31 56.32 -61.00
N GLN A 297 27.61 55.09 -60.57
CA GLN A 297 28.04 54.01 -61.48
C GLN A 297 26.90 53.15 -62.01
N LEU A 298 25.63 53.40 -61.64
CA LEU A 298 24.49 52.54 -62.00
C LEU A 298 24.39 52.22 -63.50
N SER A 299 24.63 53.19 -64.38
CA SER A 299 24.59 53.04 -65.85
C SER A 299 25.64 52.08 -66.41
N HIS A 300 26.71 51.83 -65.66
CA HIS A 300 27.82 50.95 -66.04
C HIS A 300 27.70 49.56 -65.42
N LEU A 301 26.76 49.35 -64.48
CA LEU A 301 26.54 48.06 -63.82
C LEU A 301 25.67 47.09 -64.64
N GLY A 302 25.28 47.46 -65.87
CA GLY A 302 24.49 46.61 -66.77
C GLY A 302 23.13 46.21 -66.18
N LEU A 303 22.45 47.16 -65.53
CA LEU A 303 21.08 46.99 -65.04
C LEU A 303 20.10 47.43 -66.14
N LYS A 304 18.83 47.01 -66.05
CA LYS A 304 17.80 47.52 -66.98
C LYS A 304 17.47 48.97 -66.59
N LYS A 305 17.25 49.88 -67.55
CA LYS A 305 16.89 51.30 -67.27
C LYS A 305 15.82 51.47 -66.18
N LYS A 306 14.74 50.67 -66.22
CA LYS A 306 13.67 50.70 -65.22
C LYS A 306 14.14 50.28 -63.81
N GLU A 307 15.07 49.34 -63.72
CA GLU A 307 15.69 48.92 -62.46
C GLU A 307 16.67 49.98 -61.95
N GLU A 308 17.47 50.59 -62.83
CA GLU A 308 18.39 51.70 -62.47
C GLU A 308 17.64 52.86 -61.85
N GLU A 309 16.54 53.31 -62.45
CA GLU A 309 15.71 54.39 -61.91
C GLU A 309 15.06 54.01 -60.55
N ARG A 310 14.70 52.74 -60.37
CA ARG A 310 14.15 52.24 -59.10
C ARG A 310 15.21 52.24 -58.00
N VAL A 311 16.41 51.77 -58.30
CA VAL A 311 17.55 51.76 -57.37
C VAL A 311 18.01 53.18 -57.06
N ARG A 312 18.11 54.06 -58.06
CA ARG A 312 18.47 55.47 -57.86
C ARG A 312 17.48 56.18 -56.95
N ARG A 313 16.17 55.94 -57.12
CA ARG A 313 15.14 56.45 -56.20
C ARG A 313 15.26 55.85 -54.80
N ALA A 314 15.55 54.55 -54.68
CA ALA A 314 15.74 53.91 -53.38
C ALA A 314 16.97 54.46 -52.64
N ILE A 315 18.10 54.67 -53.34
CA ILE A 315 19.30 55.29 -52.76
C ILE A 315 19.01 56.72 -52.31
N ALA A 316 18.31 57.51 -53.12
CA ALA A 316 17.92 58.88 -52.76
C ALA A 316 16.94 58.93 -51.58
N ALA A 317 15.98 57.99 -51.52
CA ALA A 317 15.04 57.85 -50.40
C ALA A 317 15.74 57.35 -49.13
N PHE A 318 16.77 56.51 -49.27
CA PHE A 318 17.69 56.10 -48.21
C PHE A 318 18.73 57.19 -47.92
N SER A 319 18.25 58.42 -47.76
CA SER A 319 19.03 59.62 -47.45
C SER A 319 19.82 59.50 -46.14
N LYS A 320 20.80 60.39 -45.95
CA LYS A 320 21.57 60.49 -44.70
C LYS A 320 20.67 60.62 -43.47
N LYS A 321 19.57 61.37 -43.59
CA LYS A 321 18.61 61.59 -42.51
C LYS A 321 17.81 60.32 -42.16
N THR A 322 17.34 59.58 -43.16
CA THR A 322 16.56 58.35 -42.94
C THR A 322 17.45 57.22 -42.43
N ALA A 323 18.65 57.06 -42.98
CA ALA A 323 19.63 56.06 -42.52
C ALA A 323 20.07 56.33 -41.08
N ALA A 324 20.34 57.60 -40.73
CA ALA A 324 20.67 57.99 -39.35
C ALA A 324 19.51 57.72 -38.39
N ALA A 325 18.27 58.09 -38.75
CA ALA A 325 17.09 57.86 -37.92
C ALA A 325 16.78 56.37 -37.71
N LEU A 326 16.90 55.54 -38.75
CA LEU A 326 16.71 54.08 -38.64
C LEU A 326 17.81 53.46 -37.78
N ARG A 327 19.06 53.90 -37.94
CA ARG A 327 20.18 53.46 -37.11
C ARG A 327 19.96 53.79 -35.64
N GLU A 328 19.63 55.03 -35.33
CA GLU A 328 19.36 55.49 -33.97
C GLU A 328 18.23 54.67 -33.35
N LYS A 329 17.10 54.53 -34.06
CA LYS A 329 15.96 53.74 -33.59
C LYS A 329 16.31 52.27 -33.33
N LEU A 330 17.07 51.62 -34.24
CA LEU A 330 17.54 50.25 -34.04
C LEU A 330 18.44 50.11 -32.81
N LEU A 331 19.38 51.05 -32.62
CA LEU A 331 20.28 51.05 -31.47
C LEU A 331 19.50 51.22 -30.16
N THR A 332 18.63 52.23 -30.09
CA THR A 332 17.80 52.52 -28.91
C THR A 332 16.91 51.33 -28.55
N LEU A 333 16.18 50.76 -29.51
CA LEU A 333 15.31 49.60 -29.26
C LEU A 333 16.11 48.36 -28.86
N SER A 334 17.27 48.13 -29.47
CA SER A 334 18.11 46.97 -29.12
C SER A 334 18.72 47.08 -27.72
N GLU A 335 19.14 48.29 -27.32
CA GLU A 335 19.68 48.55 -25.99
C GLU A 335 18.57 48.51 -24.94
N GLU A 336 17.40 49.07 -25.22
CA GLU A 336 16.22 48.97 -24.35
C GLU A 336 15.82 47.49 -24.14
N LEU A 337 15.75 46.69 -25.21
CA LEU A 337 15.43 45.27 -25.12
C LEU A 337 16.46 44.53 -24.26
N LYS A 338 17.74 44.80 -24.45
CA LYS A 338 18.82 44.21 -23.66
C LYS A 338 18.71 44.57 -22.18
N GLN A 339 18.43 45.84 -21.86
CA GLN A 339 18.24 46.29 -20.48
C GLN A 339 17.01 45.64 -19.83
N ILE A 340 15.92 45.47 -20.58
CA ILE A 340 14.73 44.76 -20.12
C ILE A 340 15.06 43.29 -19.83
N GLU A 341 15.77 42.61 -20.73
CA GLU A 341 16.21 41.22 -20.52
C GLU A 341 17.12 41.04 -19.30
N GLU A 342 18.03 41.99 -19.05
CA GLU A 342 18.88 41.97 -17.86
C GLU A 342 18.10 42.19 -16.57
N ARG A 343 17.08 43.07 -16.59
CA ARG A 343 16.17 43.27 -15.45
C ARG A 343 15.30 42.04 -15.21
N GLU A 344 14.75 41.44 -16.26
CA GLU A 344 13.96 40.20 -16.19
C GLU A 344 14.77 39.07 -15.55
N LYS A 345 16.04 38.90 -15.94
CA LYS A 345 16.94 37.87 -15.37
C LYS A 345 17.20 38.05 -13.88
N LYS A 346 17.17 39.29 -13.39
CA LYS A 346 17.41 39.65 -11.98
C LYS A 346 16.13 39.71 -11.15
N ASP A 347 14.97 39.57 -11.78
CA ASP A 347 13.69 39.68 -11.10
C ASP A 347 13.43 38.44 -10.22
N MET A 348 13.44 38.65 -8.90
CA MET A 348 13.23 37.59 -7.92
C MET A 348 11.76 37.17 -7.81
N THR A 349 10.81 37.98 -8.29
CA THR A 349 9.38 37.68 -8.21
C THR A 349 9.03 36.46 -9.07
N ARG A 350 9.64 36.33 -10.25
CA ARG A 350 9.48 35.14 -11.11
C ARG A 350 9.92 33.87 -10.39
N TRP A 351 11.11 33.89 -9.79
CA TRP A 351 11.66 32.75 -9.07
C TRP A 351 10.80 32.38 -7.87
N SER A 352 10.39 33.36 -7.07
CA SER A 352 9.54 33.14 -5.91
C SER A 352 8.17 32.57 -6.30
N LEU A 353 7.56 33.07 -7.37
CA LEU A 353 6.28 32.55 -7.87
C LEU A 353 6.43 31.09 -8.33
N SER A 354 7.45 30.79 -9.14
CA SER A 354 7.71 29.43 -9.63
C SER A 354 7.92 28.45 -8.48
N GLU A 355 8.75 28.81 -7.50
CA GLU A 355 9.01 27.99 -6.31
C GLU A 355 7.72 27.69 -5.55
N GLN A 356 6.88 28.70 -5.29
CA GLN A 356 5.61 28.51 -4.58
C GLN A 356 4.61 27.67 -5.39
N GLN A 357 4.61 27.80 -6.72
CA GLN A 357 3.78 26.97 -7.60
C GLN A 357 4.23 25.51 -7.61
N ASP A 358 5.54 25.24 -7.60
CA ASP A 358 6.08 23.88 -7.52
C ASP A 358 5.78 23.23 -6.16
N LEU A 359 5.94 23.98 -5.07
CA LEU A 359 5.55 23.54 -3.72
C LEU A 359 4.06 23.23 -3.63
N LEU A 360 3.20 24.08 -4.21
CA LEU A 360 1.76 23.85 -4.27
C LEU A 360 1.41 22.60 -5.08
N LYS A 361 2.06 22.40 -6.22
CA LYS A 361 1.87 21.23 -7.08
C LYS A 361 2.27 19.94 -6.36
N SER A 362 3.42 19.94 -5.70
CA SER A 362 3.90 18.81 -4.90
C SER A 362 2.94 18.49 -3.74
N ALA A 363 2.52 19.51 -2.98
CA ALA A 363 1.58 19.34 -1.87
C ALA A 363 0.21 18.80 -2.33
N LYS A 364 -0.30 19.24 -3.50
CA LYS A 364 -1.54 18.69 -4.08
C LYS A 364 -1.40 17.24 -4.52
N ALA A 365 -0.23 16.84 -5.04
CA ALA A 365 0.03 15.44 -5.39
C ALA A 365 0.06 14.56 -4.13
N GLN A 366 0.76 15.00 -3.07
CA GLN A 366 0.78 14.31 -1.79
C GLN A 366 -0.62 14.21 -1.16
N LEU A 367 -1.42 15.27 -1.24
CA LEU A 367 -2.80 15.27 -0.73
C LEU A 367 -3.64 14.17 -1.41
N ARG A 368 -3.61 14.09 -2.75
CA ARG A 368 -4.36 13.07 -3.50
C ARG A 368 -3.94 11.64 -3.16
N GLU A 369 -2.64 11.43 -2.95
CA GLU A 369 -2.16 10.11 -2.56
C GLU A 369 -2.62 9.75 -1.14
N GLN A 370 -2.56 10.71 -0.21
CA GLN A 370 -3.05 10.51 1.15
C GLN A 370 -4.57 10.26 1.20
N GLU A 371 -5.36 10.90 0.34
CA GLU A 371 -6.81 10.64 0.21
C GLU A 371 -7.07 9.16 -0.14
N ARG A 372 -6.28 8.57 -1.04
CA ARG A 372 -6.37 7.14 -1.39
C ARG A 372 -5.98 6.23 -0.24
N VAL A 373 -4.94 6.59 0.53
CA VAL A 373 -4.52 5.84 1.72
C VAL A 373 -5.65 5.80 2.75
N CYS A 374 -6.26 6.96 3.03
CA CYS A 374 -7.42 7.06 3.93
C CYS A 374 -8.62 6.25 3.42
N GLU A 375 -8.91 6.29 2.11
CA GLU A 375 -9.99 5.53 1.50
C GLU A 375 -9.78 4.02 1.64
N ALA A 376 -8.57 3.53 1.34
CA ALA A 376 -8.22 2.12 1.51
C ALA A 376 -8.26 1.68 2.98
N ALA A 377 -7.90 2.56 3.92
CA ALA A 377 -8.03 2.27 5.36
C ALA A 377 -9.50 2.19 5.80
N ARG A 378 -10.37 3.06 5.27
CA ARG A 378 -11.83 2.99 5.50
C ARG A 378 -12.42 1.71 4.95
N GLU A 379 -12.07 1.33 3.72
CA GLU A 379 -12.54 0.08 3.11
C GLU A 379 -12.12 -1.15 3.93
N ARG A 380 -10.85 -1.19 4.40
CA ARG A 380 -10.37 -2.23 5.32
C ARG A 380 -11.21 -2.31 6.59
N LEU A 381 -11.56 -1.16 7.18
CA LEU A 381 -12.40 -1.09 8.38
C LEU A 381 -13.83 -1.58 8.13
N GLU A 382 -14.43 -1.23 6.99
CA GLU A 382 -15.78 -1.65 6.59
C GLU A 382 -15.87 -3.15 6.28
N ASN A 383 -14.78 -3.74 5.77
CA ASN A 383 -14.71 -5.18 5.48
C ASN A 383 -14.61 -6.05 6.74
N LEU A 384 -14.24 -5.49 7.89
CA LEU A 384 -14.21 -6.18 9.19
C LEU A 384 -15.62 -6.25 9.81
N ARG A 385 -16.50 -7.06 9.20
CA ARG A 385 -17.90 -7.22 9.62
C ARG A 385 -18.06 -8.26 10.72
N SER A 386 -18.51 -7.81 11.90
CA SER A 386 -18.81 -8.67 13.05
C SER A 386 -20.18 -9.34 12.97
N SER A 387 -21.14 -8.81 12.20
CA SER A 387 -22.52 -9.31 12.13
C SER A 387 -22.64 -10.77 11.70
N ILE A 388 -21.79 -11.22 10.77
CA ILE A 388 -21.81 -12.62 10.30
C ILE A 388 -21.50 -13.55 11.48
N ILE A 389 -20.43 -13.27 12.22
CA ILE A 389 -20.02 -14.08 13.38
C ILE A 389 -21.06 -14.00 14.49
N ILE A 390 -21.58 -12.80 14.77
CA ILE A 390 -22.66 -12.61 15.76
C ILE A 390 -23.91 -13.42 15.38
N GLY A 391 -24.27 -13.45 14.09
CA GLY A 391 -25.38 -14.26 13.58
C GLY A 391 -25.15 -15.76 13.77
N GLU A 392 -23.93 -16.24 13.57
CA GLU A 392 -23.54 -17.64 13.83
C GLU A 392 -23.59 -17.97 15.32
N ILE A 393 -23.07 -17.09 16.19
CA ILE A 393 -23.16 -17.25 17.65
C ILE A 393 -24.62 -17.34 18.09
N LYS A 394 -25.50 -16.45 17.58
CA LYS A 394 -26.94 -16.49 17.89
C LYS A 394 -27.57 -17.84 17.52
N ARG A 395 -27.30 -18.35 16.31
CA ARG A 395 -27.82 -19.65 15.86
C ARG A 395 -27.33 -20.80 16.75
N LEU A 396 -26.05 -20.80 17.12
CA LEU A 396 -25.47 -21.82 18.00
C LEU A 396 -26.06 -21.76 19.42
N LEU A 397 -26.30 -20.56 19.95
CA LEU A 397 -26.93 -20.38 21.27
C LEU A 397 -28.40 -20.80 21.27
N GLU A 398 -29.13 -20.59 20.18
CA GLU A 398 -30.53 -21.03 20.06
C GLU A 398 -30.66 -22.55 20.18
N VAL A 399 -29.71 -23.32 19.62
CA VAL A 399 -29.63 -24.78 19.77
C VAL A 399 -29.46 -25.18 21.25
N GLU A 400 -28.78 -24.35 22.03
CA GLU A 400 -28.54 -24.53 23.46
C GLU A 400 -29.64 -23.97 24.37
N GLY A 401 -30.71 -23.40 23.78
CA GLY A 401 -31.81 -22.76 24.51
C GLY A 401 -31.42 -21.42 25.16
N ALA A 402 -30.36 -20.78 24.67
CA ALA A 402 -29.88 -19.48 25.11
C ALA A 402 -30.13 -18.40 24.05
N ARG A 403 -30.17 -17.14 24.49
CA ARG A 403 -30.31 -15.97 23.63
C ARG A 403 -29.19 -14.98 23.93
N LEU A 404 -28.49 -14.54 22.90
CA LEU A 404 -27.45 -13.52 23.02
C LEU A 404 -28.07 -12.14 23.28
N LEU A 405 -27.61 -11.47 24.34
CA LEU A 405 -27.82 -10.06 24.58
C LEU A 405 -26.62 -9.28 24.03
N LEU A 406 -26.89 -8.40 23.07
CA LEU A 406 -25.88 -7.48 22.53
C LEU A 406 -25.94 -6.15 23.29
N PRO A 407 -24.79 -5.51 23.55
CA PRO A 407 -24.76 -4.13 24.03
C PRO A 407 -25.48 -3.22 23.03
N ARG A 408 -26.19 -2.19 23.51
CA ARG A 408 -26.90 -1.21 22.65
C ARG A 408 -26.02 -0.58 21.57
N GLU A 409 -24.70 -0.51 21.80
CA GLU A 409 -23.73 0.05 20.85
C GLU A 409 -23.44 -0.89 19.67
N GLU A 410 -23.51 -2.21 19.86
CA GLU A 410 -23.24 -3.18 18.81
C GLU A 410 -24.43 -3.34 17.84
N ASP A 411 -25.66 -3.10 18.29
CA ASP A 411 -26.85 -3.05 17.43
C ASP A 411 -26.91 -1.75 16.56
N GLY A 412 -26.20 -0.69 16.98
CA GLY A 412 -26.19 0.62 16.30
C GLY A 412 -25.00 0.86 15.37
N ALA A 413 -23.87 0.19 15.60
CA ALA A 413 -22.62 0.42 14.87
C ALA A 413 -22.66 0.01 13.39
N GLU A 414 -23.63 -0.79 12.95
CA GLU A 414 -23.87 -1.07 11.52
C GLU A 414 -24.81 -0.05 10.85
N ALA A 415 -25.60 0.70 11.63
CA ALA A 415 -26.52 1.72 11.11
C ALA A 415 -25.84 3.08 10.84
N VAL A 416 -24.62 3.28 11.34
CA VAL A 416 -23.75 4.41 10.93
C VAL A 416 -23.06 4.05 9.62
N SER A 417 -23.87 3.66 8.63
CA SER A 417 -23.55 3.76 7.22
C SER A 417 -23.08 5.19 6.98
N VAL A 418 -21.80 5.30 6.63
CA VAL A 418 -21.08 6.49 6.22
C VAL A 418 -22.01 7.44 5.48
N ARG A 419 -22.55 8.44 6.19
CA ARG A 419 -23.01 9.66 5.52
C ARG A 419 -21.73 10.25 4.94
N HIS A 420 -21.48 9.93 3.67
CA HIS A 420 -20.59 10.71 2.82
C HIS A 420 -21.06 12.16 2.96
N ASN A 421 -20.42 12.91 3.86
CA ASN A 421 -20.43 14.35 3.76
C ASN A 421 -19.72 14.62 2.46
N GLY A 422 -20.52 14.78 1.40
CA GLY A 422 -20.06 15.21 0.10
C GLY A 422 -19.19 16.43 0.34
N PHE A 423 -17.90 16.27 0.03
CA PHE A 423 -17.04 17.40 -0.23
C PHE A 423 -17.66 18.08 -1.46
N GLU A 424 -18.50 19.09 -1.21
CA GLU A 424 -18.90 20.04 -2.24
C GLU A 424 -17.61 20.61 -2.81
N GLU A 425 -17.32 20.25 -4.06
CA GLU A 425 -16.37 20.96 -4.90
C GLU A 425 -16.82 22.43 -4.97
N GLU A 426 -16.27 23.29 -4.11
CA GLU A 426 -16.21 24.71 -4.40
C GLU A 426 -15.30 24.88 -5.62
N ARG A 427 -15.89 24.75 -6.81
CA ARG A 427 -15.35 25.30 -8.06
C ARG A 427 -15.47 26.81 -7.97
N GLY A 428 -14.38 27.45 -7.56
CA GLY A 428 -14.16 28.90 -7.60
C GLY A 428 -12.77 29.22 -8.11
#